data_AF-A0A8E2JTY4-F1
#
_entry.id   AF-A0A8E2JTY4-F1
#
_cell.length_a   1.000
_cell.length_b   1.000
_cell.length_c   1.000
_cell.angle_alpha   90.00
_cell.angle_beta   90.00
_cell.angle_gamma   90.00
#
_symmetry.space_group_name_H-M   'P 1'
#
loop_
_entity.id
_entity.type
_entity.pdbx_description
1 polymer ?
#
loop_
_entity_poly.entity_id
_entity_poly.type
_entity_poly.pdbx_seq_one_letter_code
_entity_poly.pdbx_strand_id
1 'polypeptide(L)'
;EPNEVITGNKDISSVQEGLCHAASRTNQPDARLWLRRWERLRVKLEGVSSPAMVESTALHIAARKGLEHIAADLIKYGFDVNSKSMGSTPLHLAAENSHEGVIRLLVDQDADITIKIDNLGYIALHIIAYRGNTSAIQYLLAEGADINALDKINATPLHWASFRA
;
A
#
# COMPACT_ATOMS: atom_id res chain seq x y z
N GLU A 1 43.04 -6.15 3.49
CA GLU A 1 42.28 -6.82 2.42
C GLU A 1 41.90 -8.23 2.87
N PRO A 2 40.76 -8.80 2.43
CA PRO A 2 39.98 -8.41 1.26
C PRO A 2 38.63 -7.78 1.58
N ASN A 3 38.31 -6.78 0.77
CA ASN A 3 36.98 -6.22 0.54
C ASN A 3 36.11 -7.28 -0.13
N GLU A 4 35.08 -7.79 0.54
CA GLU A 4 33.98 -8.47 -0.15
C GLU A 4 33.08 -7.42 -0.79
N VAL A 5 33.40 -7.14 -2.05
CA VAL A 5 32.48 -6.53 -3.00
C VAL A 5 31.25 -7.44 -3.06
N ILE A 6 30.15 -6.99 -2.45
CA ILE A 6 28.82 -7.57 -2.63
C ILE A 6 28.46 -7.36 -4.11
N THR A 7 28.88 -8.31 -4.94
CA THR A 7 28.54 -8.34 -6.36
C THR A 7 27.06 -8.68 -6.46
N GLY A 8 26.26 -7.68 -6.84
CA GLY A 8 24.79 -7.66 -6.84
C GLY A 8 24.11 -8.61 -7.83
N ASN A 9 24.59 -9.85 -7.99
CA ASN A 9 24.00 -10.86 -8.87
C ASN A 9 23.39 -12.06 -8.13
N LYS A 10 23.78 -12.36 -6.89
CA LYS A 10 23.17 -13.48 -6.13
C LYS A 10 21.78 -13.13 -5.59
N ASP A 11 21.50 -11.85 -5.34
CA ASP A 11 20.17 -11.39 -4.91
C ASP A 11 19.15 -11.35 -6.05
N ILE A 12 19.59 -11.30 -7.31
CA ILE A 12 18.66 -11.20 -8.45
C ILE A 12 17.95 -12.54 -8.70
N SER A 13 18.67 -13.66 -8.55
CA SER A 13 18.10 -15.00 -8.76
C SER A 13 17.10 -15.38 -7.65
N SER A 14 17.43 -15.08 -6.39
CA SER A 14 16.51 -15.30 -5.26
C SER A 14 15.30 -14.38 -5.30
N VAL A 15 15.44 -13.15 -5.82
CA VAL A 15 14.34 -12.24 -6.11
C VAL A 15 13.43 -12.77 -7.23
N GLN A 16 14.02 -13.31 -8.31
CA GLN A 16 13.26 -13.93 -9.40
C GLN A 16 12.50 -15.17 -8.95
N GLU A 17 13.07 -16.01 -8.08
CA GLU A 17 12.41 -17.19 -7.54
C GLU A 17 11.23 -16.82 -6.63
N GLY A 18 11.37 -15.82 -5.75
CA GLY A 18 10.28 -15.31 -4.92
C GLY A 18 9.14 -14.68 -5.75
N LEU A 19 9.49 -13.91 -6.77
CA LEU A 19 8.53 -13.29 -7.71
C LEU A 19 7.82 -14.35 -8.58
N CYS A 20 8.54 -15.38 -9.03
CA CYS A 20 7.94 -16.54 -9.71
C CYS A 20 7.04 -17.35 -8.78
N HIS A 21 7.33 -17.41 -7.47
CA HIS A 21 6.46 -18.05 -6.48
C HIS A 21 5.17 -17.25 -6.20
N ALA A 22 5.22 -15.92 -6.18
CA ALA A 22 4.03 -15.07 -6.09
C ALA A 22 3.20 -15.15 -7.39
N ALA A 23 3.87 -15.12 -8.55
CA ALA A 23 3.24 -15.25 -9.85
C ALA A 23 2.77 -16.68 -10.18
N SER A 24 3.25 -17.72 -9.48
CA SER A 24 2.76 -19.10 -9.63
C SER A 24 1.51 -19.38 -8.80
N ARG A 25 1.22 -18.56 -7.78
CA ARG A 25 -0.06 -18.58 -7.06
C ARG A 25 -1.21 -18.05 -7.90
N THR A 26 -0.93 -17.18 -8.87
CA THR A 26 -1.90 -16.72 -9.85
C THR A 26 -1.80 -17.62 -11.08
N ASN A 27 -2.81 -18.45 -11.33
CA ASN A 27 -2.84 -19.37 -12.48
C ASN A 27 -3.09 -18.62 -13.80
N GLN A 28 -2.24 -17.64 -14.13
CA GLN A 28 -2.40 -16.73 -15.25
C GLN A 28 -1.14 -16.75 -16.15
N PRO A 29 -1.28 -16.82 -17.49
CA PRO A 29 -0.16 -16.80 -18.45
C PRO A 29 0.67 -15.50 -18.41
N ASP A 30 0.24 -14.53 -17.61
CA ASP A 30 0.83 -13.20 -17.48
C ASP A 30 2.06 -13.14 -16.57
N ALA A 31 2.49 -14.21 -15.90
CA ALA A 31 3.64 -14.18 -14.98
C ALA A 31 4.93 -13.60 -15.60
N ARG A 32 5.21 -13.91 -16.88
CA ARG A 32 6.36 -13.33 -17.63
C ARG A 32 6.15 -11.87 -18.03
N LEU A 33 4.92 -11.50 -18.37
CA LEU A 33 4.55 -10.13 -18.73
C LEU A 33 4.60 -9.23 -17.50
N TRP A 34 4.13 -9.76 -16.37
CA TRP A 34 4.23 -9.18 -15.05
C TRP A 34 5.69 -9.01 -14.64
N LEU A 35 6.56 -10.02 -14.77
CA LEU A 35 7.99 -9.88 -14.43
C LEU A 35 8.66 -8.73 -15.23
N ARG A 36 8.37 -8.63 -16.53
CA ARG A 36 8.88 -7.54 -17.39
C ARG A 36 8.27 -6.17 -17.08
N ARG A 37 7.00 -6.11 -16.68
CA ARG A 37 6.37 -4.87 -16.20
C ARG A 37 6.95 -4.48 -14.84
N TRP A 38 7.14 -5.44 -13.95
CA TRP A 38 7.71 -5.29 -12.62
C TRP A 38 9.15 -4.78 -12.67
N GLU A 39 10.01 -5.34 -13.55
CA GLU A 39 11.36 -4.83 -13.76
C GLU A 39 11.36 -3.34 -14.18
N ARG A 40 10.41 -2.94 -15.04
CA ARG A 40 10.21 -1.53 -15.41
C ARG A 40 9.66 -0.67 -14.27
N LEU A 41 8.77 -1.21 -13.44
CA LEU A 41 8.20 -0.52 -12.28
C LEU A 41 9.26 -0.35 -11.18
N ARG A 42 10.08 -1.37 -10.91
CA ARG A 42 11.17 -1.33 -9.94
C ARG A 42 12.16 -0.21 -10.23
N VAL A 43 12.50 0.01 -11.50
CA VAL A 43 13.35 1.14 -11.93
C VAL A 43 12.70 2.50 -11.65
N LYS A 44 11.36 2.61 -11.66
CA LYS A 44 10.65 3.83 -11.23
C LYS A 44 10.54 3.97 -9.71
N LEU A 45 10.72 2.88 -8.95
CA LEU A 45 10.52 2.79 -7.51
C LEU A 45 11.84 2.75 -6.72
N GLU A 46 12.97 3.21 -7.30
CA GLU A 46 14.33 3.03 -6.78
C GLU A 46 14.46 3.04 -5.24
N GLY A 47 15.09 1.98 -4.68
CA GLY A 47 15.48 1.90 -3.25
C GLY A 47 14.96 0.71 -2.43
N VAL A 48 14.24 -0.26 -3.01
CA VAL A 48 13.68 -1.39 -2.23
C VAL A 48 14.64 -2.59 -2.22
N SER A 49 15.30 -2.81 -1.08
CA SER A 49 16.20 -3.94 -0.81
C SER A 49 15.44 -5.09 -0.14
N SER A 50 14.86 -6.03 -0.90
CA SER A 50 14.55 -7.44 -0.52
C SER A 50 13.27 -7.96 -1.21
N PRO A 51 13.25 -9.18 -1.76
CA PRO A 51 12.08 -9.74 -2.46
C PRO A 51 10.86 -9.99 -1.56
N ALA A 52 11.05 -10.36 -0.30
CA ALA A 52 9.94 -10.52 0.65
C ALA A 52 9.32 -9.17 1.04
N MET A 53 10.13 -8.10 1.04
CA MET A 53 9.60 -6.74 1.18
C MET A 53 8.86 -6.31 -0.08
N VAL A 54 9.32 -6.70 -1.27
CA VAL A 54 8.76 -6.25 -2.55
C VAL A 54 7.27 -6.61 -2.71
N GLU A 55 6.87 -7.85 -2.43
CA GLU A 55 5.47 -8.29 -2.58
C GLU A 55 4.54 -7.48 -1.66
N SER A 56 4.92 -7.37 -0.39
CA SER A 56 4.15 -6.62 0.61
C SER A 56 4.37 -5.10 0.58
N THR A 57 5.22 -4.55 -0.29
CA THR A 57 5.56 -3.11 -0.28
C THR A 57 5.30 -2.42 -1.62
N ALA A 58 5.13 -3.17 -2.72
CA ALA A 58 4.84 -2.60 -4.03
C ALA A 58 3.58 -1.72 -4.03
N LEU A 59 2.47 -2.27 -3.54
CA LEU A 59 1.18 -1.57 -3.49
C LEU A 59 1.23 -0.41 -2.49
N HIS A 60 1.92 -0.57 -1.37
CA HIS A 60 2.20 0.50 -0.40
C HIS A 60 2.96 1.67 -0.99
N ILE A 61 3.99 1.41 -1.80
CA ILE A 61 4.75 2.48 -2.46
C ILE A 61 3.88 3.17 -3.50
N ALA A 62 3.14 2.42 -4.32
CA ALA A 62 2.23 2.99 -5.31
C ALA A 62 1.18 3.90 -4.62
N ALA A 63 0.60 3.43 -3.52
CA ALA A 63 -0.33 4.19 -2.70
C ALA A 63 0.29 5.45 -2.07
N ARG A 64 1.48 5.33 -1.48
CA ARG A 64 2.22 6.46 -0.90
C ARG A 64 2.61 7.52 -1.93
N LYS A 65 2.85 7.12 -3.18
CA LYS A 65 3.27 8.02 -4.27
C LYS A 65 2.11 8.51 -5.14
N GLY A 66 0.89 8.04 -4.91
CA GLY A 66 -0.28 8.42 -5.71
C GLY A 66 -0.29 7.82 -7.12
N LEU A 67 0.40 6.71 -7.33
CA LEU A 67 0.57 6.07 -8.64
C LEU A 67 -0.62 5.17 -8.96
N GLU A 68 -1.77 5.77 -9.26
CA GLU A 68 -3.06 5.08 -9.48
C GLU A 68 -2.98 3.96 -10.53
N HIS A 69 -2.41 4.24 -11.70
CA HIS A 69 -2.24 3.23 -12.75
C HIS A 69 -1.41 2.03 -12.30
N ILE A 70 -0.40 2.25 -11.44
CA ILE A 70 0.46 1.17 -10.92
C ILE A 70 -0.28 0.40 -9.85
N ALA A 71 -1.00 1.08 -8.95
CA ALA A 71 -1.83 0.44 -7.95
C ALA A 71 -2.89 -0.47 -8.62
N ALA A 72 -3.56 0.02 -9.67
CA ALA A 72 -4.57 -0.74 -10.40
C ALA A 72 -3.98 -1.99 -11.08
N ASP A 73 -2.82 -1.83 -11.74
CA ASP A 73 -2.09 -2.95 -12.32
C ASP A 73 -1.72 -3.99 -11.24
N LEU A 74 -1.15 -3.57 -10.11
CA LEU A 74 -0.75 -4.47 -9.02
C LEU A 74 -1.93 -5.27 -8.45
N ILE A 75 -3.05 -4.61 -8.17
CA ILE A 75 -4.27 -5.26 -7.69
C ILE A 75 -4.76 -6.30 -8.70
N LYS A 76 -4.77 -5.95 -9.99
CA LYS A 76 -5.14 -6.88 -11.07
C LYS A 76 -4.23 -8.11 -11.14
N TYR A 77 -2.96 -8.00 -10.77
CA TYR A 77 -2.03 -9.13 -10.68
C TYR A 77 -2.18 -9.96 -9.41
N GLY A 78 -3.17 -9.67 -8.56
CA GLY A 78 -3.48 -10.44 -7.35
C GLY A 78 -2.74 -9.99 -6.10
N PHE A 79 -2.20 -8.76 -6.08
CA PHE A 79 -1.68 -8.18 -4.85
C PHE A 79 -2.81 -7.91 -3.87
N ASP A 80 -2.62 -8.32 -2.62
CA ASP A 80 -3.60 -8.09 -1.56
C ASP A 80 -3.69 -6.59 -1.21
N VAL A 81 -4.88 -6.02 -1.44
CA VAL A 81 -5.25 -4.63 -1.14
C VAL A 81 -5.17 -4.30 0.35
N ASN A 82 -5.29 -5.32 1.21
CA ASN A 82 -5.29 -5.21 2.67
C ASN A 82 -3.96 -5.60 3.31
N SER A 83 -2.95 -5.91 2.50
CA SER A 83 -1.63 -6.31 2.98
C SER A 83 -1.05 -5.26 3.94
N LYS A 84 -0.50 -5.72 5.07
CA LYS A 84 0.16 -4.85 6.05
C LYS A 84 1.67 -4.83 5.82
N SER A 85 2.24 -3.63 5.74
CA SER A 85 3.69 -3.40 5.73
C SER A 85 4.03 -2.42 6.84
N MET A 86 4.92 -2.83 7.75
CA MET A 86 5.25 -2.07 8.97
C MET A 86 4.00 -1.65 9.79
N GLY A 87 2.95 -2.48 9.75
CA GLY A 87 1.68 -2.24 10.46
C GLY A 87 0.70 -1.29 9.76
N SER A 88 0.96 -0.87 8.52
CA SER A 88 0.07 -0.01 7.72
C SER A 88 -0.39 -0.71 6.44
N THR A 89 -1.62 -0.44 6.00
CA THR A 89 -2.13 -0.90 4.69
C THR A 89 -1.85 0.14 3.59
N PRO A 90 -1.96 -0.21 2.30
CA PRO A 90 -1.87 0.77 1.21
C PRO A 90 -2.83 1.94 1.38
N LEU A 91 -4.06 1.68 1.87
CA LEU A 91 -5.07 2.72 2.10
C LEU A 91 -4.60 3.76 3.12
N HIS A 92 -3.92 3.33 4.19
CA HIS A 92 -3.34 4.25 5.19
C HIS A 92 -2.28 5.17 4.57
N LEU A 93 -1.45 4.67 3.66
CA LEU A 93 -0.39 5.46 3.02
C LEU A 93 -0.95 6.42 1.96
N ALA A 94 -1.99 6.00 1.22
CA ALA A 94 -2.72 6.88 0.32
C ALA A 94 -3.43 8.00 1.10
N ALA A 95 -4.05 7.67 2.23
CA ALA A 95 -4.64 8.61 3.17
C ALA A 95 -3.61 9.62 3.71
N GLU A 96 -2.45 9.13 4.15
CA GLU A 96 -1.38 9.97 4.69
C GLU A 96 -0.89 10.99 3.66
N ASN A 97 -0.88 10.65 2.37
CA ASN A 97 -0.42 11.55 1.32
C ASN A 97 -1.57 12.23 0.55
N SER A 98 -2.81 12.07 1.03
CA SER A 98 -4.03 12.67 0.44
C SER A 98 -4.24 12.33 -1.04
N HIS A 99 -3.83 11.13 -1.46
CA HIS A 99 -3.99 10.67 -2.84
C HIS A 99 -5.40 10.12 -3.09
N GLU A 100 -6.35 11.01 -3.32
CA GLU A 100 -7.78 10.66 -3.47
C GLU A 100 -8.04 9.60 -4.55
N GLY A 101 -7.40 9.69 -5.72
CA GLY A 101 -7.56 8.69 -6.78
C GLY A 101 -7.17 7.29 -6.34
N VAL A 102 -6.10 7.16 -5.55
CA VAL A 102 -5.67 5.85 -5.02
C VAL A 102 -6.56 5.40 -3.86
N ILE A 103 -7.05 6.33 -3.02
CA ILE A 103 -8.02 6.00 -1.96
C ILE A 103 -9.28 5.37 -2.57
N ARG A 104 -9.86 6.03 -3.59
CA ARG A 104 -11.05 5.53 -4.29
C ARG A 104 -10.77 4.19 -4.95
N LEU A 105 -9.68 4.09 -5.73
CA LEU A 105 -9.29 2.84 -6.36
C LEU A 105 -9.16 1.68 -5.37
N LEU A 106 -8.55 1.90 -4.21
CA LEU A 106 -8.37 0.84 -3.22
C LEU A 106 -9.71 0.41 -2.62
N VAL A 107 -10.58 1.34 -2.26
CA VAL A 107 -11.90 1.03 -1.69
C VAL A 107 -12.83 0.39 -2.72
N ASP A 108 -12.81 0.86 -3.97
CA ASP A 108 -13.50 0.24 -5.12
C ASP A 108 -12.98 -1.18 -5.44
N GLN A 109 -11.83 -1.57 -4.87
CA GLN A 109 -11.25 -2.91 -4.96
C GLN A 109 -11.31 -3.65 -3.62
N ASP A 110 -12.33 -3.38 -2.81
CA ASP A 110 -12.64 -4.05 -1.54
C ASP A 110 -11.56 -3.89 -0.45
N ALA A 111 -10.84 -2.76 -0.45
CA ALA A 111 -9.97 -2.43 0.68
C ALA A 111 -10.79 -2.24 1.97
N ASP A 112 -10.40 -2.93 3.04
CA ASP A 112 -11.05 -2.87 4.34
C ASP A 112 -10.69 -1.55 5.05
N ILE A 113 -11.69 -0.66 5.09
CA ILE A 113 -11.64 0.67 5.69
C ILE A 113 -11.59 0.64 7.22
N THR A 114 -11.83 -0.52 7.84
CA THR A 114 -11.85 -0.72 9.29
C THR A 114 -10.50 -1.16 9.87
N ILE A 115 -9.54 -1.53 9.01
CA ILE A 115 -8.22 -1.96 9.45
C ILE A 115 -7.54 -0.84 10.23
N LYS A 116 -7.08 -1.20 11.44
CA LYS A 116 -6.29 -0.31 12.28
C LYS A 116 -4.79 -0.50 12.04
N ILE A 117 -4.04 0.61 12.03
CA ILE A 117 -2.57 0.55 12.08
C ILE A 117 -2.12 0.03 13.44
N ASP A 118 -1.09 -0.82 13.44
CA ASP A 118 -0.73 -1.62 14.62
C ASP A 118 -0.26 -0.76 15.80
N ASN A 119 0.46 0.33 15.53
CA ASN A 119 1.09 1.14 16.58
C ASN A 119 0.10 2.08 17.28
N LEU A 120 -0.80 2.72 16.52
CA LEU A 120 -1.63 3.82 17.03
C LEU A 120 -3.14 3.51 17.03
N GLY A 121 -3.57 2.45 16.35
CA GLY A 121 -4.99 2.09 16.25
C GLY A 121 -5.79 2.94 15.28
N TYR A 122 -5.14 3.79 14.48
CA TYR A 122 -5.83 4.63 13.49
C TYR A 122 -6.37 3.78 12.35
N ILE A 123 -7.63 4.01 12.00
CA ILE A 123 -8.17 3.63 10.69
C ILE A 123 -7.87 4.72 9.67
N ALA A 124 -8.01 4.42 8.37
CA ALA A 124 -7.79 5.38 7.28
C ALA A 124 -8.53 6.72 7.50
N LEU A 125 -9.75 6.69 8.03
CA LEU A 125 -10.55 7.89 8.29
C LEU A 125 -9.91 8.84 9.31
N HIS A 126 -9.19 8.35 10.33
CA HIS A 126 -8.46 9.22 11.28
C HIS A 126 -7.38 10.03 10.56
N ILE A 127 -6.62 9.36 9.69
CA ILE A 127 -5.53 9.98 8.94
C ILE A 127 -6.10 11.02 7.96
N ILE A 128 -7.18 10.69 7.25
CA ILE A 128 -7.80 11.58 6.27
C ILE A 128 -8.43 12.80 6.97
N ALA A 129 -9.07 12.59 8.13
CA ALA A 129 -9.58 13.67 8.97
C ALA A 129 -8.46 14.61 9.42
N TYR A 130 -7.34 14.07 9.92
CA TYR A 130 -6.15 14.85 10.23
C TYR A 130 -5.57 15.57 9.00
N ARG A 131 -5.70 15.00 7.79
CA ARG A 131 -5.27 15.67 6.55
C ARG A 131 -6.27 16.72 6.05
N GLY A 132 -7.49 16.77 6.56
CA GLY A 132 -8.54 17.68 6.12
C GLY A 132 -9.03 17.42 4.69
N ASN A 133 -8.84 16.20 4.16
CA ASN A 133 -9.29 15.87 2.81
C ASN A 133 -10.81 15.56 2.83
N THR A 134 -11.62 16.60 2.69
CA THR A 134 -13.08 16.53 2.78
C THR A 134 -13.70 15.61 1.73
N SER A 135 -13.19 15.59 0.50
CA SER A 135 -13.66 14.72 -0.57
C SER A 135 -13.48 13.24 -0.22
N ALA A 136 -12.29 12.87 0.28
CA ALA A 136 -12.02 11.50 0.71
C ALA A 136 -12.83 11.11 1.96
N ILE A 137 -13.06 12.04 2.90
CA ILE A 137 -13.94 11.80 4.07
C ILE A 137 -15.36 11.47 3.59
N GLN A 138 -15.93 12.30 2.71
CA GLN A 138 -17.29 12.07 2.20
C GLN A 138 -17.41 10.72 1.49
N TYR A 139 -16.40 10.37 0.69
CA TYR A 139 -16.38 9.09 -0.01
C TYR A 139 -16.31 7.90 0.97
N LEU A 140 -15.38 7.90 1.92
CA LEU A 140 -15.29 6.81 2.91
C LEU A 140 -16.55 6.66 3.77
N LEU A 141 -17.21 7.77 4.12
CA LEU A 141 -18.48 7.73 4.84
C LEU A 141 -19.61 7.13 3.99
N ALA A 142 -19.63 7.42 2.69
CA ALA A 142 -20.58 6.82 1.75
C ALA A 142 -20.38 5.29 1.63
N GLU A 143 -19.12 4.84 1.71
CA GLU A 143 -18.73 3.42 1.74
C GLU A 143 -18.87 2.77 3.13
N GLY A 144 -19.50 3.46 4.09
CA GLY A 144 -19.84 2.89 5.40
C GLY A 144 -18.75 2.97 6.46
N ALA A 145 -17.74 3.83 6.31
CA ALA A 145 -16.75 4.06 7.36
C ALA A 145 -17.40 4.56 8.65
N ASP A 146 -17.02 3.99 9.79
CA ASP A 146 -17.47 4.45 11.10
C ASP A 146 -16.80 5.77 11.49
N ILE A 147 -17.58 6.86 11.48
CA ILE A 147 -17.14 8.20 11.89
C ILE A 147 -16.77 8.28 13.38
N ASN A 148 -17.23 7.34 14.19
CA ASN A 148 -16.98 7.27 15.63
C ASN A 148 -15.93 6.21 16.00
N ALA A 149 -15.24 5.64 15.02
CA ALA A 149 -14.20 4.65 15.28
C ALA A 149 -13.16 5.20 16.27
N LEU A 150 -12.85 4.42 17.30
CA LEU A 150 -11.89 4.82 18.34
C LEU A 150 -10.49 4.27 18.04
N ASP A 151 -9.49 5.14 18.15
CA ASP A 151 -8.08 4.75 18.19
C ASP A 151 -7.64 4.23 19.58
N LYS A 152 -6.34 4.01 19.78
CA LYS A 152 -5.80 3.51 21.06
C LYS A 152 -5.92 4.49 22.23
N ILE A 153 -6.12 5.78 21.97
CA ILE A 153 -6.29 6.81 23.00
C ILE A 153 -7.76 7.23 23.14
N ASN A 154 -8.68 6.46 22.57
CA ASN A 154 -10.12 6.77 22.52
C ASN A 154 -10.45 8.09 21.80
N ALA A 155 -9.58 8.52 20.88
CA ALA A 155 -9.90 9.63 19.99
C ALA A 155 -10.62 9.11 18.74
N THR A 156 -11.58 9.91 18.27
CA THR A 156 -12.34 9.69 17.04
C THR A 156 -11.72 10.47 15.88
N PRO A 157 -12.05 10.16 14.61
CA PRO A 157 -11.64 10.98 13.46
C PRO A 157 -11.91 12.48 13.64
N LEU A 158 -13.01 12.85 14.30
CA LEU A 158 -13.35 14.26 14.56
C LEU A 158 -12.34 14.94 15.50
N HIS A 159 -11.83 14.24 16.53
CA HIS A 159 -10.77 14.77 17.40
C HIS A 159 -9.52 15.07 16.55
N TRP A 160 -9.17 14.17 15.62
CA TRP A 160 -8.04 14.34 14.71
C TRP A 160 -8.21 15.48 13.71
N ALA A 161 -9.43 15.74 13.24
CA ALA A 161 -9.72 16.91 12.41
C ALA A 161 -9.46 18.24 13.13
N SER A 162 -9.69 18.27 14.45
CA SER A 162 -9.50 19.49 15.26
C SER A 162 -8.03 19.88 15.47
N PHE A 163 -7.10 18.93 15.41
CA PHE A 163 -5.66 19.21 15.56
C PHE A 163 -5.03 19.97 14.39
N ARG A 164 -5.72 20.10 13.26
CA ARG A 164 -5.25 20.85 12.09
C ARG A 164 -5.71 22.32 12.06
N ALA A 165 -6.62 22.71 12.97
CA ALA A 165 -7.22 24.04 13.02
C ALA A 165 -6.24 25.14 13.47
#